data_AF-A0A5A9ZD35-F1
#
_entry.id   AF-A0A5A9ZD35-F1
#
_cell.length_a   1.000
_cell.length_b   1.000
_cell.length_c   1.000
_cell.angle_alpha   90.00
_cell.angle_beta   90.00
_cell.angle_gamma   90.00
#
_symmetry.space_group_name_H-M   'P 1'
#
loop_
_entity.id
_entity.type
_entity.pdbx_description
1 polymer ?
#
loop_
_entity_poly.entity_id
_entity_poly.type
_entity_poly.pdbx_seq_one_letter_code
_entity_poly.pdbx_strand_id
1 'polypeptide(L)'
;MSGSPASTHVLLSEYEQAIAPTDRFEDSEVTPILLGLFGEVGSVMSTSKKLHREKAAFTGFRRDVEEELGDTLWYVAALCRRLDLKLSDMFAQVLGGNSYAVSIAANADPTHPFAQVMTANDIAPLDAVLLRLGEQAANLLSLDITADTAKEQVLSFVRVYIDAVHAADVSFSAVLSSNMAKACGRFIAPNAHDLPDFDAHFPAEEQLPRHFEIEISQRANGLSYLRWNGVFIGDPLSDKIADEDGYRFHDVFHFANAAILHWSPTFRALIKHKRRSMRSVAEAQDSGRAIVIDEGLSAYIFSYAKFVNFFEDQKTVSFDLLKAVCNFVRGYEVETCPLYQWEHAILQGYEVFREVRKNNGGVIVGNRDERTLRYKSAGKQA
;
A
#
# COMPACT_ATOMS: atom_id res chain seq x y z
N MET A 1 -1.44 22.65 13.32
CA MET A 1 -2.52 22.58 12.31
C MET A 1 -3.51 21.55 12.80
N SER A 2 -4.73 21.98 13.15
CA SER A 2 -5.80 21.06 13.54
C SER A 2 -6.14 20.19 12.34
N GLY A 3 -5.86 18.88 12.43
CA GLY A 3 -6.32 17.94 11.43
C GLY A 3 -7.83 18.09 11.30
N SER A 4 -8.33 18.26 10.07
CA SER A 4 -9.75 18.12 9.80
C SER A 4 -10.22 16.81 10.42
N PRO A 5 -11.32 16.78 11.20
CA PRO A 5 -11.86 15.53 11.69
C PRO A 5 -12.12 14.63 10.47
N ALA A 6 -11.68 13.37 10.55
CA ALA A 6 -11.99 12.38 9.54
C ALA A 6 -13.50 12.41 9.27
N SER A 7 -13.90 12.52 8.00
CA SER A 7 -15.31 12.53 7.64
C SER A 7 -15.99 11.32 8.27
N THR A 8 -17.04 11.56 9.06
CA THR A 8 -17.76 10.50 9.79
C THR A 8 -18.68 9.69 8.87
N HIS A 9 -18.78 10.08 7.60
CA HIS A 9 -19.58 9.43 6.57
C HIS A 9 -18.82 9.44 5.22
N VAL A 10 -19.07 8.42 4.41
CA VAL A 10 -18.60 8.31 3.03
C VAL A 10 -19.80 7.90 2.18
N LEU A 11 -20.08 8.64 1.10
CA LEU A 11 -21.15 8.24 0.19
C LEU A 11 -20.67 7.04 -0.65
N LEU A 12 -21.54 6.03 -0.83
CA LEU A 12 -21.22 4.89 -1.69
C LEU A 12 -20.89 5.30 -3.13
N SER A 13 -21.53 6.35 -3.63
CA SER A 13 -21.23 6.93 -4.95
C SER A 13 -19.85 7.58 -5.02
N GLU A 14 -19.40 8.24 -3.94
CA GLU A 14 -18.05 8.81 -3.85
C GLU A 14 -17.00 7.71 -3.82
N TYR A 15 -17.23 6.67 -3.00
CA TYR A 15 -16.38 5.48 -2.97
C TYR A 15 -16.28 4.82 -4.35
N GLU A 16 -17.42 4.57 -5.00
CA GLU A 16 -17.50 3.97 -6.34
C GLU A 16 -16.71 4.77 -7.38
N GLN A 17 -16.83 6.10 -7.36
CA GLN A 17 -16.08 6.98 -8.25
C GLN A 17 -14.57 6.98 -7.95
N ALA A 18 -14.19 7.00 -6.68
CA ALA A 18 -12.79 7.07 -6.26
C ALA A 18 -12.00 5.80 -6.59
N ILE A 19 -12.61 4.62 -6.43
CA ILE A 19 -11.93 3.34 -6.67
C ILE A 19 -11.98 2.88 -8.13
N ALA A 20 -12.86 3.42 -8.97
CA ALA A 20 -12.93 3.06 -10.40
C ALA A 20 -11.57 3.10 -11.13
N PRO A 21 -10.74 4.16 -11.05
CA PRO A 21 -9.43 4.21 -11.72
C PRO A 21 -8.37 3.25 -11.14
N THR A 22 -8.68 2.57 -10.03
CA THR A 22 -7.79 1.56 -9.43
C THR A 22 -7.96 0.18 -10.05
N ASP A 23 -9.03 -0.04 -10.81
CA ASP A 23 -9.23 -1.26 -11.61
C ASP A 23 -8.24 -1.27 -12.79
N ARG A 24 -7.34 -2.25 -12.78
CA ARG A 24 -6.30 -2.41 -13.81
C ARG A 24 -6.62 -3.52 -14.80
N PHE A 25 -7.73 -4.23 -14.61
CA PHE A 25 -8.22 -5.23 -15.55
C PHE A 25 -9.01 -4.56 -16.67
N GLU A 26 -9.07 -5.18 -17.84
CA GLU A 26 -9.92 -4.71 -18.92
C GLU A 26 -11.40 -4.93 -18.56
N ASP A 27 -12.29 -4.07 -19.08
CA ASP A 27 -13.73 -4.14 -18.81
C ASP A 27 -14.36 -5.46 -19.28
N SER A 28 -13.73 -6.16 -20.24
CA SER A 28 -14.15 -7.49 -20.69
C SER A 28 -13.71 -8.64 -19.78
N GLU A 29 -12.74 -8.42 -18.89
CA GLU A 29 -12.15 -9.48 -18.06
C GLU A 29 -13.00 -9.75 -16.81
N VAL A 30 -13.94 -10.68 -16.89
CA VAL A 30 -14.82 -11.02 -15.74
C VAL A 30 -14.16 -12.02 -14.79
N THR A 31 -13.44 -13.01 -15.32
CA THR A 31 -12.90 -14.13 -14.53
C THR A 31 -11.98 -13.68 -13.39
N PRO A 32 -11.01 -12.75 -13.59
CA PRO A 32 -10.16 -12.29 -12.49
C PRO A 32 -10.96 -11.64 -11.35
N ILE A 33 -12.05 -10.92 -11.68
CA ILE A 33 -12.92 -10.28 -10.69
C ILE A 33 -13.68 -11.31 -9.86
N LEU A 34 -14.22 -12.34 -10.50
CA LEU A 34 -14.94 -13.41 -9.80
C LEU A 34 -14.01 -14.23 -8.90
N LEU A 35 -12.81 -14.56 -9.38
CA LEU A 35 -11.80 -15.27 -8.60
C LEU A 35 -11.33 -14.44 -7.40
N GLY A 36 -11.09 -13.14 -7.61
CA GLY A 36 -10.74 -12.21 -6.56
C GLY A 36 -11.84 -12.11 -5.49
N LEU A 37 -13.09 -11.84 -5.90
CA LEU A 37 -14.24 -11.77 -5.00
C LEU A 37 -14.37 -13.03 -4.13
N PHE A 38 -14.28 -14.21 -4.75
CA PHE A 38 -14.35 -15.48 -4.04
C PHE A 38 -13.19 -15.66 -3.06
N GLY A 39 -11.97 -15.26 -3.46
CA GLY A 39 -10.78 -15.25 -2.62
C GLY A 39 -10.96 -14.39 -1.37
N GLU A 40 -11.40 -13.14 -1.51
CA GLU A 40 -11.55 -12.21 -0.39
C GLU A 40 -12.64 -12.64 0.58
N VAL A 41 -13.77 -13.19 0.08
CA VAL A 41 -14.78 -13.81 0.95
C VAL A 41 -14.17 -14.98 1.74
N GLY A 42 -13.33 -15.80 1.11
CA GLY A 42 -12.56 -16.84 1.78
C GLY A 42 -11.60 -16.30 2.86
N SER A 43 -11.02 -15.12 2.65
CA SER A 43 -10.20 -14.41 3.63
C SER A 43 -11.02 -13.92 4.83
N VAL A 44 -12.20 -13.31 4.60
CA VAL A 44 -13.15 -12.93 5.67
C VAL A 44 -13.49 -14.16 6.54
N MET A 45 -13.86 -15.28 5.92
CA MET A 45 -14.18 -16.53 6.61
C MET A 45 -12.97 -17.08 7.39
N SER A 46 -11.78 -16.99 6.80
CA SER A 46 -10.53 -17.42 7.44
C SER A 46 -10.22 -16.59 8.70
N THR A 47 -10.53 -15.29 8.69
CA THR A 47 -10.37 -14.41 9.85
C THR A 47 -11.36 -14.78 10.97
N SER A 48 -12.62 -15.11 10.66
CA SER A 48 -13.56 -15.67 11.66
C SER A 48 -13.08 -16.99 12.25
N LYS A 49 -12.56 -17.91 11.41
CA LYS A 49 -11.97 -19.17 11.89
C LYS A 49 -10.79 -18.92 12.86
N LYS A 50 -9.92 -17.94 12.58
CA LYS A 50 -8.80 -17.59 13.48
C LYS A 50 -9.31 -17.09 14.83
N LEU A 51 -10.34 -16.24 14.85
CA LEU A 51 -10.97 -15.78 16.10
C LEU A 51 -11.45 -16.96 16.97
N HIS A 52 -12.11 -17.95 16.36
CA HIS A 52 -12.55 -19.16 17.05
C HIS A 52 -11.39 -19.97 17.64
N ARG A 53 -10.30 -20.11 16.89
CA ARG A 53 -9.13 -20.91 17.28
C ARG A 53 -8.29 -20.25 18.38
N GLU A 54 -8.02 -18.95 18.23
CA GLU A 54 -6.99 -18.24 18.98
C GLU A 54 -7.57 -17.36 20.11
N LYS A 55 -8.89 -17.10 20.10
CA LYS A 55 -9.61 -16.35 21.14
C LYS A 55 -8.89 -15.04 21.49
N ALA A 56 -8.51 -14.86 22.76
CA ALA A 56 -7.86 -13.64 23.25
C ALA A 56 -6.45 -13.40 22.66
N ALA A 57 -5.81 -14.41 22.05
CA ALA A 57 -4.52 -14.25 21.37
C ALA A 57 -4.66 -13.63 19.97
N PHE A 58 -5.87 -13.61 19.39
CA PHE A 58 -6.10 -13.00 18.08
C PHE A 58 -6.36 -11.49 18.23
N THR A 59 -5.28 -10.73 18.38
CA THR A 59 -5.34 -9.26 18.42
C THR A 59 -5.54 -8.72 17.00
N GLY A 60 -6.61 -7.97 16.76
CA GLY A 60 -6.82 -7.27 15.48
C GLY A 60 -7.94 -7.81 14.60
N PHE A 61 -8.75 -8.77 15.07
CA PHE A 61 -9.88 -9.34 14.32
C PHE A 61 -10.70 -8.32 13.54
N ARG A 62 -11.17 -7.26 14.19
CA ARG A 62 -12.02 -6.26 13.53
C ARG A 62 -11.30 -5.53 12.39
N ARG A 63 -10.01 -5.24 12.55
CA ARG A 63 -9.21 -4.57 11.52
C ARG A 63 -9.00 -5.50 10.33
N ASP A 64 -8.70 -6.77 10.60
CA ASP A 64 -8.50 -7.76 9.54
C ASP A 64 -9.83 -7.99 8.79
N VAL A 65 -10.96 -8.17 9.50
CA VAL A 65 -12.28 -8.29 8.86
C VAL A 65 -12.67 -7.03 8.08
N GLU A 66 -12.39 -5.84 8.61
CA GLU A 66 -12.61 -4.56 7.91
C GLU A 66 -11.82 -4.51 6.59
N GLU A 67 -10.55 -4.96 6.60
CA GLU A 67 -9.72 -5.02 5.39
C GLU A 67 -10.32 -5.98 4.35
N GLU A 68 -10.64 -7.21 4.74
CA GLU A 68 -11.14 -8.24 3.83
C GLU A 68 -12.55 -7.91 3.30
N LEU A 69 -13.42 -7.30 4.11
CA LEU A 69 -14.73 -6.81 3.65
C LEU A 69 -14.59 -5.63 2.68
N GLY A 70 -13.55 -4.81 2.85
CA GLY A 70 -13.23 -3.72 1.94
C GLY A 70 -12.79 -4.25 0.58
N ASP A 71 -11.90 -5.24 0.56
CA ASP A 71 -11.43 -5.87 -0.67
C ASP A 71 -12.55 -6.62 -1.39
N THR A 72 -13.41 -7.31 -0.63
CA THR A 72 -14.66 -7.88 -1.15
C THR A 72 -15.51 -6.81 -1.84
N LEU A 73 -15.73 -5.64 -1.21
CA LEU A 73 -16.52 -4.56 -1.78
C LEU A 73 -15.91 -4.00 -3.07
N TRP A 74 -14.58 -3.89 -3.12
CA TRP A 74 -13.85 -3.47 -4.32
C TRP A 74 -14.15 -4.40 -5.51
N TYR A 75 -14.12 -5.72 -5.31
CA TYR A 75 -14.45 -6.68 -6.37
C TYR A 75 -15.94 -6.66 -6.74
N VAL A 76 -16.86 -6.45 -5.79
CA VAL A 76 -18.29 -6.25 -6.13
C VAL A 76 -18.47 -5.00 -7.00
N ALA A 77 -17.79 -3.90 -6.69
CA ALA A 77 -17.83 -2.70 -7.50
C ALA A 77 -17.25 -2.95 -8.90
N ALA A 78 -16.15 -3.69 -9.01
CA ALA A 78 -15.57 -4.11 -10.28
C ALA A 78 -16.49 -5.00 -11.10
N LEU A 79 -17.26 -5.87 -10.44
CA LEU A 79 -18.26 -6.69 -11.09
C LEU A 79 -19.46 -5.86 -11.58
N CYS A 80 -19.92 -4.91 -10.76
CA CYS A 80 -21.01 -3.99 -11.15
C CYS A 80 -20.64 -3.21 -12.42
N ARG A 81 -19.41 -2.70 -12.53
CA ARG A 81 -18.93 -2.00 -13.74
C ARG A 81 -19.02 -2.86 -15.01
N ARG A 82 -18.68 -4.15 -14.91
CA ARG A 82 -18.73 -5.11 -16.04
C ARG A 82 -20.15 -5.46 -16.48
N LEU A 83 -21.12 -5.22 -15.61
CA LEU A 83 -22.55 -5.43 -15.85
C LEU A 83 -23.29 -4.12 -16.18
N ASP A 84 -22.59 -2.99 -16.31
CA ASP A 84 -23.19 -1.65 -16.43
C ASP A 84 -24.19 -1.33 -15.29
N LEU A 85 -23.84 -1.76 -14.08
CA LEU A 85 -24.59 -1.51 -12.85
C LEU A 85 -23.84 -0.53 -11.95
N LYS A 86 -24.59 0.25 -11.17
CA LYS A 86 -24.02 1.04 -10.07
C LYS A 86 -24.10 0.29 -8.76
N LEU A 87 -22.99 0.22 -8.03
CA LEU A 87 -22.91 -0.36 -6.70
C LEU A 87 -23.90 0.33 -5.75
N SER A 88 -23.96 1.65 -5.82
CA SER A 88 -24.87 2.47 -5.02
C SER A 88 -26.35 2.10 -5.23
N ASP A 89 -26.74 1.80 -6.47
CA ASP A 89 -28.10 1.36 -6.81
C ASP A 89 -28.39 -0.05 -6.26
N MET A 90 -27.41 -0.96 -6.27
CA MET A 90 -27.57 -2.31 -5.68
C MET A 90 -27.84 -2.24 -4.18
N PHE A 91 -27.08 -1.41 -3.46
CA PHE A 91 -27.30 -1.18 -2.04
C PHE A 91 -28.66 -0.53 -1.77
N ALA A 92 -29.04 0.49 -2.54
CA ALA A 92 -30.33 1.15 -2.40
C ALA A 92 -31.51 0.18 -2.60
N GLN A 93 -31.42 -0.69 -3.62
CA GLN A 93 -32.46 -1.68 -3.91
C GLN A 93 -32.59 -2.73 -2.79
N VAL A 94 -31.47 -3.20 -2.22
CA VAL A 94 -31.49 -4.15 -1.10
C VAL A 94 -32.04 -3.50 0.18
N LEU A 95 -31.58 -2.30 0.50
CA LEU A 95 -31.98 -1.57 1.72
C LEU A 95 -33.43 -1.06 1.65
N GLY A 96 -33.99 -0.87 0.45
CA GLY A 96 -35.39 -0.51 0.23
C GLY A 96 -36.40 -1.65 0.45
N GLY A 97 -35.94 -2.87 0.75
CA GLY A 97 -36.80 -4.01 1.05
C GLY A 97 -37.37 -4.01 2.48
N ASN A 98 -38.25 -4.96 2.78
CA ASN A 98 -38.93 -5.07 4.09
C ASN A 98 -38.04 -5.60 5.24
N SER A 99 -36.77 -5.85 4.98
CA SER A 99 -35.82 -6.41 5.96
C SER A 99 -35.24 -5.36 6.92
N TYR A 100 -35.44 -4.07 6.64
CA TYR A 100 -34.89 -2.97 7.42
C TYR A 100 -36.00 -2.02 7.88
N ALA A 101 -35.94 -1.63 9.16
CA ALA A 101 -36.68 -0.50 9.67
C ALA A 101 -35.96 0.80 9.29
N VAL A 102 -36.72 1.80 8.82
CA VAL A 102 -36.20 3.11 8.43
C VAL A 102 -36.60 4.15 9.47
N SER A 103 -35.60 4.80 10.06
CA SER A 103 -35.80 5.97 10.94
C SER A 103 -35.18 7.21 10.29
N ILE A 104 -35.73 8.39 10.57
CA ILE A 104 -35.14 9.66 10.13
C ILE A 104 -34.27 10.23 11.25
N ALA A 105 -33.00 10.49 10.96
CA ALA A 105 -32.07 11.18 11.85
C ALA A 105 -31.88 12.63 11.41
N ALA A 106 -31.82 13.54 12.38
CA ALA A 106 -31.39 14.91 12.17
C ALA A 106 -29.85 14.94 12.09
N ASN A 107 -29.31 15.47 11.00
CA ASN A 107 -27.88 15.58 10.78
C ASN A 107 -27.41 17.03 11.04
N ALA A 108 -26.19 17.19 11.53
CA ALA A 108 -25.60 18.49 11.84
C ALA A 108 -25.15 19.26 10.60
N ASP A 109 -25.01 18.58 9.45
CA ASP A 109 -24.63 19.20 8.19
C ASP A 109 -25.79 20.03 7.59
N PRO A 110 -25.64 21.36 7.42
CA PRO A 110 -26.67 22.20 6.83
C PRO A 110 -27.03 21.86 5.38
N THR A 111 -26.13 21.23 4.60
CA THR A 111 -26.44 20.81 3.22
C THR A 111 -27.14 19.45 3.15
N HIS A 112 -26.99 18.64 4.20
CA HIS A 112 -27.61 17.32 4.33
C HIS A 112 -28.33 17.17 5.67
N PRO A 113 -29.36 17.99 5.97
CA PRO A 113 -29.95 18.10 7.31
C PRO A 113 -30.74 16.85 7.75
N PHE A 114 -31.05 15.94 6.83
CA PHE A 114 -31.77 14.70 7.10
C PHE A 114 -30.96 13.50 6.63
N ALA A 115 -30.95 12.43 7.43
CA ALA A 115 -30.39 11.14 7.08
C ALA A 115 -31.41 10.02 7.37
N GLN A 116 -31.38 8.95 6.58
CA GLN A 116 -32.11 7.73 6.90
C GLN A 116 -31.19 6.77 7.66
N VAL A 117 -31.64 6.31 8.82
CA VAL A 117 -31.00 5.26 9.60
C VAL A 117 -31.70 3.94 9.30
N MET A 118 -30.97 3.03 8.67
CA MET A 118 -31.45 1.68 8.36
C MET A 118 -31.07 0.75 9.52
N THR A 119 -32.05 0.10 10.13
CA THR A 119 -31.85 -0.89 11.20
C THR A 119 -32.36 -2.25 10.74
N ALA A 120 -31.49 -3.26 10.72
CA ALA A 120 -31.91 -4.61 10.36
C ALA A 120 -32.89 -5.17 11.40
N ASN A 121 -33.98 -5.80 10.95
CA ASN A 121 -35.02 -6.32 11.84
C ASN A 121 -34.56 -7.54 12.66
N ASP A 122 -33.73 -8.40 12.06
CA ASP A 122 -33.13 -9.58 12.70
C ASP A 122 -31.80 -9.89 11.98
N ILE A 123 -30.71 -10.07 12.73
CA ILE A 123 -29.38 -10.37 12.19
C ILE A 123 -28.97 -11.75 12.71
N ALA A 124 -28.78 -12.69 11.78
CA ALA A 124 -28.29 -14.02 12.12
C ALA A 124 -26.87 -13.96 12.72
N PRO A 125 -26.47 -14.96 13.53
CA PRO A 125 -25.10 -15.04 14.05
C PRO A 125 -24.05 -15.00 12.94
N LEU A 126 -22.91 -14.37 13.22
CA LEU A 126 -21.84 -14.14 12.24
C LEU A 126 -21.49 -15.37 11.41
N ASP A 127 -21.29 -16.54 12.02
CA ASP A 127 -20.93 -17.75 11.28
C ASP A 127 -21.99 -18.19 10.26
N ALA A 128 -23.28 -18.07 10.60
CA ALA A 128 -24.36 -18.38 9.68
C ALA A 128 -24.39 -17.39 8.51
N VAL A 129 -24.11 -16.11 8.78
CA VAL A 129 -23.98 -15.09 7.74
C VAL A 129 -22.79 -15.37 6.82
N LEU A 130 -21.63 -15.72 7.38
CA LEU A 130 -20.42 -16.01 6.62
C LEU A 130 -20.55 -17.27 5.74
N LEU A 131 -21.26 -18.30 6.21
CA LEU A 131 -21.58 -19.47 5.37
C LEU A 131 -22.45 -19.08 4.17
N ARG A 132 -23.48 -18.26 4.38
CA ARG A 132 -24.31 -17.73 3.28
C ARG A 132 -23.50 -16.82 2.34
N LEU A 133 -22.56 -16.04 2.88
CA LEU A 133 -21.71 -15.15 2.06
C LEU A 133 -20.82 -15.99 1.14
N GLY A 134 -20.21 -17.05 1.66
CA GLY A 134 -19.43 -18.00 0.88
C GLY A 134 -20.26 -18.70 -0.21
N GLU A 135 -21.51 -19.09 0.09
CA GLU A 135 -22.44 -19.65 -0.88
C GLU A 135 -22.75 -18.66 -2.01
N GLN A 136 -23.07 -17.40 -1.69
CA GLN A 136 -23.32 -16.38 -2.71
C GLN A 136 -22.08 -16.06 -3.55
N ALA A 137 -20.89 -16.05 -2.93
CA ALA A 137 -19.63 -15.90 -3.66
C ALA A 137 -19.42 -17.06 -4.65
N ALA A 138 -19.68 -18.30 -4.22
CA ALA A 138 -19.59 -19.48 -5.08
C ALA A 138 -20.58 -19.43 -6.24
N ASN A 139 -21.82 -18.98 -5.99
CA ASN A 139 -22.84 -18.82 -7.02
C ASN A 139 -22.42 -17.82 -8.10
N LEU A 140 -21.69 -16.76 -7.73
CA LEU A 140 -21.16 -15.78 -8.69
C LEU A 140 -20.06 -16.35 -9.59
N LEU A 141 -19.38 -17.44 -9.22
CA LEU A 141 -18.39 -18.08 -10.11
C LEU A 141 -19.01 -18.65 -11.39
N SER A 142 -20.33 -18.93 -11.37
CA SER A 142 -21.10 -19.38 -12.54
C SER A 142 -21.87 -18.23 -13.21
N LEU A 143 -21.54 -16.98 -12.92
CA LEU A 143 -22.23 -15.81 -13.46
C LEU A 143 -22.01 -15.71 -14.98
N ASP A 144 -23.11 -15.63 -15.72
CA ASP A 144 -23.13 -15.20 -17.12
C ASP A 144 -23.53 -13.72 -17.17
N ILE A 145 -22.60 -12.86 -17.59
CA ILE A 145 -22.83 -11.41 -17.65
C ILE A 145 -23.89 -10.98 -18.67
N THR A 146 -24.24 -11.86 -19.61
CA THR A 146 -25.25 -11.60 -20.65
C THR A 146 -26.64 -12.06 -20.24
N ALA A 147 -26.75 -12.84 -19.17
CA ALA A 147 -28.02 -13.36 -18.70
C ALA A 147 -28.80 -12.29 -17.91
N ASP A 148 -30.13 -12.27 -18.13
CA ASP A 148 -31.05 -11.39 -17.37
C ASP A 148 -30.98 -11.62 -15.85
N THR A 149 -30.48 -12.78 -15.41
CA THR A 149 -30.32 -13.14 -14.00
C THR A 149 -29.10 -12.52 -13.33
N ALA A 150 -28.15 -11.95 -14.09
CA ALA A 150 -26.87 -11.48 -13.55
C ALA A 150 -27.05 -10.44 -12.43
N LYS A 151 -27.94 -9.47 -12.65
CA LYS A 151 -28.27 -8.45 -11.65
C LYS A 151 -28.84 -9.06 -10.36
N GLU A 152 -29.73 -10.04 -10.48
CA GLU A 152 -30.34 -10.71 -9.30
C GLU A 152 -29.31 -11.53 -8.50
N GLN A 153 -28.32 -12.12 -9.17
CA GLN A 153 -27.21 -12.80 -8.50
C GLN A 153 -26.35 -11.80 -7.72
N VAL A 154 -26.05 -10.63 -8.30
CA VAL A 154 -25.33 -9.55 -7.59
C VAL A 154 -26.14 -9.01 -6.41
N LEU A 155 -27.44 -8.76 -6.58
CA LEU A 155 -28.32 -8.33 -5.48
C LEU A 155 -28.38 -9.35 -4.33
N SER A 156 -28.40 -10.64 -4.66
CA SER A 156 -28.37 -11.72 -3.67
C SER A 156 -27.07 -11.71 -2.87
N PHE A 157 -25.92 -11.49 -3.54
CA PHE A 157 -24.64 -11.30 -2.86
C PHE A 157 -24.62 -10.04 -1.99
N VAL A 158 -25.02 -8.88 -2.52
CA VAL A 158 -25.00 -7.59 -1.80
C VAL A 158 -25.86 -7.66 -0.53
N ARG A 159 -27.00 -8.36 -0.57
CA ARG A 159 -27.82 -8.59 0.62
C ARG A 159 -27.06 -9.30 1.73
N VAL A 160 -26.37 -10.38 1.42
CA VAL A 160 -25.60 -11.14 2.42
C VAL A 160 -24.34 -10.40 2.83
N TYR A 161 -23.75 -9.60 1.94
CA TYR A 161 -22.62 -8.71 2.28
C TYR A 161 -23.02 -7.67 3.33
N ILE A 162 -24.18 -7.02 3.19
CA ILE A 162 -24.69 -6.06 4.19
C ILE A 162 -24.92 -6.77 5.55
N ASP A 163 -25.52 -7.96 5.54
CA ASP A 163 -25.66 -8.79 6.74
C ASP A 163 -24.29 -9.07 7.38
N ALA A 164 -23.25 -9.34 6.57
CA ALA A 164 -21.91 -9.65 7.05
C ALA A 164 -21.24 -8.45 7.72
N VAL A 165 -21.38 -7.26 7.14
CA VAL A 165 -20.89 -6.00 7.74
C VAL A 165 -21.55 -5.77 9.10
N HIS A 166 -22.87 -5.95 9.20
CA HIS A 166 -23.60 -5.82 10.46
C HIS A 166 -23.20 -6.88 11.49
N ALA A 167 -23.18 -8.16 11.11
CA ALA A 167 -22.88 -9.26 12.01
C ALA A 167 -21.42 -9.27 12.51
N ALA A 168 -20.50 -8.67 11.75
CA ALA A 168 -19.09 -8.53 12.12
C ALA A 168 -18.83 -7.40 13.11
N ASP A 169 -19.81 -6.52 13.38
CA ASP A 169 -19.68 -5.35 14.26
C ASP A 169 -18.49 -4.44 13.88
N VAL A 170 -18.35 -4.18 12.57
CA VAL A 170 -17.34 -3.27 12.00
C VAL A 170 -18.00 -1.99 11.49
N SER A 171 -17.23 -0.90 11.45
CA SER A 171 -17.70 0.37 10.88
C SER A 171 -17.70 0.29 9.36
N PHE A 172 -18.86 0.36 8.72
CA PHE A 172 -18.93 0.37 7.25
C PHE A 172 -18.22 1.59 6.64
N SER A 173 -18.27 2.75 7.33
CA SER A 173 -17.50 3.92 6.91
C SER A 173 -16.00 3.66 6.95
N ALA A 174 -15.51 2.88 7.93
CA ALA A 174 -14.11 2.49 8.00
C ALA A 174 -13.75 1.49 6.91
N VAL A 175 -14.61 0.49 6.63
CA VAL A 175 -14.46 -0.44 5.48
C VAL A 175 -14.24 0.33 4.18
N LEU A 176 -15.11 1.30 3.86
CA LEU A 176 -14.99 2.13 2.65
C LEU A 176 -13.72 2.98 2.67
N SER A 177 -13.47 3.71 3.77
CA SER A 177 -12.36 4.66 3.85
C SER A 177 -10.99 3.95 3.78
N SER A 178 -10.84 2.85 4.52
CA SER A 178 -9.63 2.05 4.57
C SER A 178 -9.34 1.38 3.23
N ASN A 179 -10.35 0.79 2.58
CA ASN A 179 -10.17 0.22 1.23
C ASN A 179 -9.85 1.31 0.19
N MET A 180 -10.58 2.42 0.20
CA MET A 180 -10.35 3.53 -0.72
C MET A 180 -8.92 4.09 -0.58
N ALA A 181 -8.46 4.35 0.66
CA ALA A 181 -7.10 4.80 0.92
C ALA A 181 -6.06 3.78 0.43
N LYS A 182 -6.29 2.49 0.67
CA LYS A 182 -5.40 1.41 0.23
C LYS A 182 -5.33 1.29 -1.29
N ALA A 183 -6.47 1.19 -1.97
CA ALA A 183 -6.56 1.01 -3.41
C ALA A 183 -6.03 2.25 -4.15
N CYS A 184 -6.46 3.45 -3.75
CA CYS A 184 -5.98 4.69 -4.35
C CYS A 184 -4.49 4.89 -4.10
N GLY A 185 -4.03 4.70 -2.85
CA GLY A 185 -2.61 4.82 -2.49
C GLY A 185 -1.70 3.79 -3.17
N ARG A 186 -2.26 2.71 -3.71
CA ARG A 186 -1.53 1.70 -4.49
C ARG A 186 -1.48 2.01 -5.97
N PHE A 187 -2.61 2.41 -6.56
CA PHE A 187 -2.79 2.40 -8.01
C PHE A 187 -2.90 3.79 -8.63
N ILE A 188 -3.14 4.83 -7.84
CA ILE A 188 -3.24 6.22 -8.33
C ILE A 188 -1.94 6.94 -7.98
N ALA A 189 -1.34 7.58 -8.99
CA ALA A 189 -0.18 8.43 -8.77
C ALA A 189 -0.59 9.62 -7.88
N PRO A 190 0.02 9.77 -6.69
CA PRO A 190 -0.33 10.86 -5.80
C PRO A 190 0.19 12.20 -6.34
N ASN A 191 -0.49 13.29 -5.99
CA ASN A 191 0.04 14.62 -6.24
C ASN A 191 1.30 14.84 -5.40
N ALA A 192 2.40 15.27 -6.02
CA ALA A 192 3.68 15.47 -5.35
C ALA A 192 3.61 16.43 -4.15
N HIS A 193 2.69 17.41 -4.19
CA HIS A 193 2.49 18.37 -3.10
C HIS A 193 1.83 17.77 -1.85
N ASP A 194 1.09 16.67 -2.01
CA ASP A 194 0.42 15.99 -0.89
C ASP A 194 1.34 14.95 -0.20
N LEU A 195 2.52 14.71 -0.78
CA LEU A 195 3.46 13.73 -0.26
C LEU A 195 4.29 14.29 0.89
N PRO A 196 4.60 13.46 1.90
CA PRO A 196 5.37 13.92 3.04
C PRO A 196 6.78 14.35 2.66
N ASP A 197 7.21 15.46 3.24
CA ASP A 197 8.62 15.88 3.34
C ASP A 197 8.97 15.99 4.82
N PHE A 198 9.63 14.93 5.33
CA PHE A 198 9.84 14.72 6.76
C PHE A 198 10.85 15.68 7.41
N ASP A 199 11.63 16.41 6.61
CA ASP A 199 12.68 17.28 7.12
C ASP A 199 12.67 18.72 6.61
N ALA A 200 11.69 19.11 5.79
CA ALA A 200 11.56 20.47 5.24
C ALA A 200 11.75 21.61 6.26
N HIS A 201 11.32 21.41 7.51
CA HIS A 201 11.36 22.42 8.58
C HIS A 201 12.66 22.42 9.40
N PHE A 202 13.57 21.49 9.16
CA PHE A 202 14.84 21.39 9.89
C PHE A 202 15.92 22.29 9.26
N PRO A 203 17.00 22.62 9.99
CA PRO A 203 18.15 23.31 9.44
C PRO A 203 18.75 22.55 8.24
N ALA A 204 19.36 23.27 7.29
CA ALA A 204 19.85 22.69 6.04
C ALA A 204 20.86 21.55 6.25
N GLU A 205 21.69 21.65 7.29
CA GLU A 205 22.66 20.63 7.72
C GLU A 205 22.03 19.38 8.34
N GLU A 206 20.73 19.41 8.66
CA GLU A 206 19.96 18.27 9.17
C GLU A 206 18.97 17.72 8.14
N GLN A 207 18.85 18.37 6.98
CA GLN A 207 18.06 17.85 5.87
C GLN A 207 18.86 16.84 5.04
N LEU A 208 18.15 15.85 4.50
CA LEU A 208 18.65 15.08 3.37
C LEU A 208 18.85 16.05 2.18
N PRO A 209 19.95 15.94 1.41
CA PRO A 209 20.21 16.87 0.31
C PRO A 209 19.06 16.85 -0.72
N ARG A 210 18.62 18.03 -1.17
CA ARG A 210 17.61 18.16 -2.24
C ARG A 210 18.07 17.49 -3.54
N HIS A 211 19.36 17.63 -3.83
CA HIS A 211 20.05 16.97 -4.92
C HIS A 211 21.38 16.38 -4.41
N PHE A 212 21.73 15.18 -4.85
CA PHE A 212 23.02 14.57 -4.53
C PHE A 212 23.56 13.71 -5.69
N GLU A 213 24.89 13.68 -5.83
CA GLU A 213 25.60 12.79 -6.75
C GLU A 213 26.58 11.93 -5.93
N ILE A 214 26.29 10.63 -5.79
CA ILE A 214 27.16 9.67 -5.11
C ILE A 214 27.91 8.85 -6.16
N GLU A 215 29.23 8.89 -6.12
CA GLU A 215 30.07 8.04 -6.94
C GLU A 215 30.35 6.72 -6.25
N ILE A 216 30.10 5.63 -6.96
CA ILE A 216 30.48 4.28 -6.58
C ILE A 216 31.64 3.84 -7.47
N SER A 217 32.72 3.41 -6.84
CA SER A 217 33.89 2.88 -7.55
C SER A 217 34.35 1.57 -6.92
N GLN A 218 34.53 0.55 -7.75
CA GLN A 218 35.19 -0.69 -7.33
C GLN A 218 36.69 -0.58 -7.57
N ARG A 219 37.51 -0.87 -6.55
CA ARG A 219 38.97 -0.90 -6.68
C ARG A 219 39.48 -2.31 -6.95
N ALA A 220 40.78 -2.42 -7.26
CA ALA A 220 41.46 -3.69 -7.54
C ALA A 220 41.38 -4.73 -6.40
N ASN A 221 41.07 -4.31 -5.17
CA ASN A 221 40.85 -5.20 -4.03
C ASN A 221 39.43 -5.79 -3.98
N GLY A 222 38.58 -5.52 -4.97
CA GLY A 222 37.18 -5.99 -5.02
C GLY A 222 36.22 -5.18 -4.14
N LEU A 223 36.71 -4.21 -3.37
CA LEU A 223 35.87 -3.40 -2.49
C LEU A 223 35.23 -2.24 -3.26
N SER A 224 33.96 -1.99 -2.95
CA SER A 224 33.17 -0.86 -3.40
C SER A 224 33.37 0.31 -2.44
N TYR A 225 33.63 1.51 -2.98
CA TYR A 225 33.82 2.75 -2.23
C TYR A 225 32.81 3.79 -2.69
N LEU A 226 32.22 4.49 -1.72
CA LEU A 226 31.34 5.62 -1.98
C LEU A 226 32.10 6.94 -1.84
N ARG A 227 31.84 7.88 -2.75
CA ARG A 227 32.37 9.24 -2.69
C ARG A 227 31.27 10.26 -2.93
N TRP A 228 31.19 11.27 -2.07
CA TRP A 228 30.29 12.40 -2.21
C TRP A 228 31.07 13.70 -2.13
N ASN A 229 30.92 14.58 -3.13
CA ASN A 229 31.67 15.83 -3.24
C ASN A 229 33.20 15.64 -3.10
N GLY A 230 33.74 14.54 -3.65
CA GLY A 230 35.16 14.21 -3.58
C GLY A 230 35.63 13.56 -2.27
N VAL A 231 34.76 13.38 -1.28
CA VAL A 231 35.09 12.80 0.04
C VAL A 231 34.52 11.38 0.16
N PHE A 232 35.31 10.44 0.70
CA PHE A 232 34.84 9.09 0.98
C PHE A 232 33.81 9.11 2.12
N ILE A 233 32.71 8.38 1.93
CA ILE A 233 31.66 8.21 2.93
C ILE A 233 31.42 6.72 3.19
N GLY A 234 31.11 6.37 4.43
CA GLY A 234 30.88 4.99 4.84
C GLY A 234 32.13 4.10 4.85
N ASP A 235 31.89 2.83 5.10
CA ASP A 235 32.92 1.79 5.08
C ASP A 235 32.94 1.09 3.71
N PRO A 236 34.12 0.65 3.22
CA PRO A 236 34.18 -0.10 1.96
C PRO A 236 33.41 -1.43 2.04
N LEU A 237 32.65 -1.75 0.99
CA LEU A 237 31.76 -2.91 0.96
C LEU A 237 32.27 -4.02 0.02
N SER A 238 31.95 -5.27 0.36
CA SER A 238 32.26 -6.48 -0.42
C SER A 238 31.07 -7.42 -0.47
N ASP A 239 31.01 -8.29 -1.47
CA ASP A 239 30.06 -9.41 -1.49
C ASP A 239 30.56 -10.48 -0.51
N LYS A 240 29.97 -10.55 0.69
CA LYS A 240 30.38 -11.52 1.73
C LYS A 240 29.59 -12.84 1.61
N ILE A 241 29.54 -13.41 0.40
CA ILE A 241 28.83 -14.67 0.10
C ILE A 241 29.59 -15.48 -0.96
N ALA A 242 29.29 -16.78 -1.08
CA ALA A 242 29.96 -17.71 -2.00
C ALA A 242 29.76 -17.35 -3.49
N ASP A 243 28.55 -16.94 -3.85
CA ASP A 243 28.22 -16.48 -5.20
C ASP A 243 28.02 -14.96 -5.17
N GLU A 244 28.91 -14.20 -5.82
CA GLU A 244 28.83 -12.73 -5.89
C GLU A 244 27.51 -12.29 -6.52
N ASP A 245 26.59 -11.78 -5.70
CA ASP A 245 25.27 -11.30 -6.12
C ASP A 245 25.22 -9.78 -6.29
N GLY A 246 26.33 -9.07 -6.04
CA GLY A 246 26.44 -7.62 -6.18
C GLY A 246 25.90 -6.82 -5.00
N TYR A 247 25.58 -7.46 -3.87
CA TYR A 247 25.08 -6.77 -2.67
C TYR A 247 26.02 -5.67 -2.14
N ARG A 248 27.30 -5.66 -2.52
CA ARG A 248 28.25 -4.55 -2.28
C ARG A 248 27.79 -3.19 -2.83
N PHE A 249 26.77 -3.16 -3.69
CA PHE A 249 26.17 -1.94 -4.23
C PHE A 249 24.79 -1.61 -3.62
N HIS A 250 24.39 -2.27 -2.52
CA HIS A 250 23.05 -2.10 -1.93
C HIS A 250 22.75 -0.69 -1.42
N ASP A 251 23.77 0.13 -1.14
CA ASP A 251 23.57 1.53 -0.73
C ASP A 251 22.72 2.35 -1.72
N VAL A 252 22.67 1.92 -2.99
CA VAL A 252 21.75 2.47 -4.01
C VAL A 252 20.29 2.47 -3.54
N PHE A 253 19.88 1.46 -2.75
CA PHE A 253 18.51 1.37 -2.24
C PHE A 253 18.24 2.43 -1.16
N HIS A 254 19.22 2.74 -0.31
CA HIS A 254 19.11 3.82 0.67
C HIS A 254 19.07 5.20 -0.02
N PHE A 255 19.78 5.36 -1.13
CA PHE A 255 19.68 6.56 -1.96
C PHE A 255 18.32 6.68 -2.64
N ALA A 256 17.74 5.57 -3.11
CA ALA A 256 16.39 5.53 -3.65
C ALA A 256 15.36 5.97 -2.59
N ASN A 257 15.43 5.40 -1.39
CA ASN A 257 14.55 5.75 -0.27
C ASN A 257 14.69 7.24 0.08
N ALA A 258 15.92 7.76 0.14
CA ALA A 258 16.17 9.18 0.43
C ALA A 258 15.63 10.12 -0.65
N ALA A 259 15.84 9.81 -1.93
CA ALA A 259 15.39 10.66 -3.03
C ALA A 259 13.87 10.61 -3.21
N ILE A 260 13.26 9.42 -3.09
CA ILE A 260 11.88 9.17 -3.51
C ILE A 260 10.91 9.23 -2.34
N LEU A 261 11.27 8.64 -1.20
CA LEU A 261 10.44 8.61 0.02
C LEU A 261 10.77 9.74 1.00
N HIS A 262 11.88 10.47 0.76
CA HIS A 262 12.44 11.47 1.67
C HIS A 262 12.82 10.89 3.04
N TRP A 263 13.07 9.59 3.07
CA TRP A 263 13.40 8.84 4.28
C TRP A 263 14.54 7.88 3.98
N SER A 264 15.63 7.98 4.74
CA SER A 264 16.63 6.92 4.86
C SER A 264 17.52 7.23 6.08
N PRO A 265 17.26 6.61 7.24
CA PRO A 265 18.13 6.75 8.39
C PRO A 265 19.55 6.23 8.13
N THR A 266 19.72 5.24 7.23
CA THR A 266 21.04 4.78 6.80
C THR A 266 21.78 5.88 6.05
N PHE A 267 21.14 6.52 5.05
CA PHE A 267 21.79 7.60 4.31
C PHE A 267 22.09 8.80 5.21
N ARG A 268 21.18 9.19 6.10
CA ARG A 268 21.44 10.22 7.13
C ARG A 268 22.68 9.89 7.97
N ALA A 269 22.82 8.64 8.40
CA ALA A 269 23.97 8.19 9.19
C ALA A 269 25.28 8.18 8.39
N LEU A 270 25.20 7.88 7.09
CA LEU A 270 26.31 7.90 6.15
C LEU A 270 26.88 9.31 6.00
N ILE A 271 26.00 10.30 5.76
CA ILE A 271 26.39 11.70 5.54
C ILE A 271 26.46 12.54 6.81
N LYS A 272 26.13 11.97 7.98
CA LYS A 272 26.10 12.62 9.29
C LYS A 272 25.01 13.71 9.47
N HIS A 273 23.94 13.69 8.67
CA HIS A 273 22.80 14.64 8.73
C HIS A 273 21.61 14.09 9.53
N LYS A 274 21.85 13.69 10.78
CA LYS A 274 20.75 13.33 11.70
C LYS A 274 20.09 14.60 12.24
N ARG A 275 18.78 14.56 12.45
CA ARG A 275 17.95 15.69 12.92
C ARG A 275 18.11 16.01 14.41
N ARG A 276 19.34 16.35 14.81
CA ARG A 276 19.78 16.49 16.22
C ARG A 276 19.13 17.65 16.95
N SER A 277 18.66 18.67 16.24
CA SER A 277 17.90 19.79 16.80
C SER A 277 16.62 19.33 17.51
N MET A 278 16.02 18.21 17.10
CA MET A 278 14.90 17.56 17.80
C MET A 278 15.29 16.16 18.26
N ARG A 279 15.72 16.05 19.53
CA ARG A 279 16.21 14.82 20.13
C ARG A 279 15.27 13.62 19.95
N SER A 280 13.97 13.81 20.13
CA SER A 280 12.98 12.74 19.99
C SER A 280 12.96 12.15 18.57
N VAL A 281 13.09 13.00 17.54
CA VAL A 281 13.16 12.57 16.13
C VAL A 281 14.50 11.90 15.86
N ALA A 282 15.62 12.48 16.30
CA ALA A 282 16.94 11.90 16.11
C ALA A 282 17.08 10.49 16.70
N GLU A 283 16.48 10.26 17.87
CA GLU A 283 16.49 8.96 18.56
C GLU A 283 15.51 7.95 17.93
N ALA A 284 14.29 8.38 17.59
CA ALA A 284 13.24 7.48 17.13
C ALA A 284 13.33 7.16 15.61
N GLN A 285 13.65 8.15 14.78
CA GLN A 285 13.55 8.06 13.32
C GLN A 285 14.91 7.99 12.61
N ASP A 286 16.00 8.49 13.20
CA ASP A 286 17.31 8.60 12.51
C ASP A 286 18.41 7.68 13.07
N SER A 287 18.12 6.91 14.12
CA SER A 287 19.14 6.19 14.89
C SER A 287 18.73 4.77 15.29
N GLY A 288 19.73 3.97 15.64
CA GLY A 288 19.55 2.64 16.23
C GLY A 288 18.61 1.78 15.40
N ARG A 289 17.41 1.53 15.92
CA ARG A 289 16.40 0.69 15.28
C ARG A 289 15.99 1.18 13.89
N ALA A 290 15.89 2.49 13.66
CA ALA A 290 15.47 2.99 12.35
C ALA A 290 16.46 2.61 11.24
N ILE A 291 17.77 2.70 11.53
CA ILE A 291 18.85 2.26 10.63
C ILE A 291 18.74 0.76 10.39
N VAL A 292 18.54 -0.04 11.44
CA VAL A 292 18.37 -1.50 11.32
C VAL A 292 17.16 -1.86 10.45
N ILE A 293 16.06 -1.09 10.53
CA ILE A 293 14.88 -1.30 9.70
C ILE A 293 15.14 -0.94 8.23
N ASP A 294 15.78 0.19 7.94
CA ASP A 294 16.16 0.59 6.56
C ASP A 294 17.10 -0.46 5.93
N GLU A 295 18.14 -0.87 6.64
CA GLU A 295 19.08 -1.95 6.25
C GLU A 295 18.37 -3.30 6.05
N GLY A 296 17.58 -3.72 7.05
CA GLY A 296 16.90 -5.00 7.05
C GLY A 296 15.85 -5.09 5.94
N LEU A 297 15.16 -3.99 5.65
CA LEU A 297 14.22 -3.89 4.54
C LEU A 297 14.94 -4.00 3.19
N SER A 298 16.04 -3.27 2.99
CA SER A 298 16.87 -3.38 1.79
C SER A 298 17.38 -4.82 1.58
N ALA A 299 17.85 -5.47 2.64
CA ALA A 299 18.29 -6.87 2.60
C ALA A 299 17.16 -7.85 2.26
N TYR A 300 15.97 -7.65 2.85
CA TYR A 300 14.79 -8.47 2.58
C TYR A 300 14.33 -8.34 1.13
N ILE A 301 14.19 -7.10 0.63
CA ILE A 301 13.80 -6.86 -0.77
C ILE A 301 14.87 -7.41 -1.71
N PHE A 302 16.16 -7.30 -1.38
CA PHE A 302 17.23 -7.87 -2.19
C PHE A 302 17.16 -9.40 -2.30
N SER A 303 16.85 -10.08 -1.19
CA SER A 303 16.60 -11.52 -1.19
C SER A 303 15.43 -11.87 -2.12
N TYR A 304 14.33 -11.12 -2.06
CA TYR A 304 13.19 -11.29 -2.97
C TYR A 304 13.57 -11.01 -4.43
N ALA A 305 14.31 -9.93 -4.67
CA ALA A 305 14.69 -9.44 -6.00
C ALA A 305 15.47 -10.49 -6.79
N LYS A 306 16.30 -11.30 -6.13
CA LYS A 306 17.03 -12.40 -6.78
C LYS A 306 16.11 -13.42 -7.46
N PHE A 307 14.92 -13.67 -6.93
CA PHE A 307 13.96 -14.61 -7.51
C PHE A 307 13.20 -14.03 -8.72
N VAL A 308 13.18 -12.71 -8.84
CA VAL A 308 12.46 -11.98 -9.89
C VAL A 308 13.41 -11.23 -10.83
N ASN A 309 14.64 -11.74 -10.97
CA ASN A 309 15.70 -11.19 -11.83
C ASN A 309 15.93 -9.68 -11.60
N PHE A 310 16.04 -9.27 -10.33
CA PHE A 310 16.24 -7.89 -9.91
C PHE A 310 15.22 -6.91 -10.53
N PHE A 311 13.97 -7.34 -10.71
CA PHE A 311 12.89 -6.55 -11.32
C PHE A 311 13.19 -6.08 -12.76
N GLU A 312 14.05 -6.79 -13.49
CA GLU A 312 14.27 -6.52 -14.92
C GLU A 312 12.94 -6.64 -15.69
N ASP A 313 12.67 -5.67 -16.55
CA ASP A 313 11.44 -5.51 -17.36
C ASP A 313 10.11 -5.42 -16.57
N GLN A 314 10.15 -5.33 -15.24
CA GLN A 314 8.94 -5.18 -14.42
C GLN A 314 8.55 -3.71 -14.28
N LYS A 315 7.25 -3.44 -14.49
CA LYS A 315 6.65 -2.11 -14.27
C LYS A 315 5.93 -1.98 -12.93
N THR A 316 5.77 -3.10 -12.22
CA THR A 316 5.03 -3.19 -10.96
C THR A 316 5.68 -4.17 -10.01
N VAL A 317 5.53 -3.93 -8.72
CA VAL A 317 5.92 -4.80 -7.62
C VAL A 317 4.69 -5.53 -7.09
N SER A 318 4.86 -6.79 -6.68
CA SER A 318 3.78 -7.58 -6.10
C SER A 318 3.18 -6.91 -4.86
N PHE A 319 1.87 -7.05 -4.70
CA PHE A 319 1.16 -6.47 -3.56
C PHE A 319 1.62 -7.08 -2.22
N ASP A 320 1.98 -8.37 -2.22
CA ASP A 320 2.53 -9.05 -1.04
C ASP A 320 3.85 -8.45 -0.58
N LEU A 321 4.76 -8.13 -1.51
CA LEU A 321 6.01 -7.46 -1.17
C LEU A 321 5.73 -6.07 -0.58
N LEU A 322 4.82 -5.29 -1.17
CA LEU A 322 4.44 -3.97 -0.67
C LEU A 322 3.75 -4.05 0.72
N LYS A 323 2.90 -5.05 0.96
CA LYS A 323 2.33 -5.34 2.27
C LYS A 323 3.43 -5.66 3.30
N ALA A 324 4.42 -6.46 2.92
CA ALA A 324 5.57 -6.76 3.78
C ALA A 324 6.38 -5.48 4.11
N VAL A 325 6.65 -4.63 3.11
CA VAL A 325 7.30 -3.32 3.29
C VAL A 325 6.57 -2.47 4.33
N CYS A 326 5.25 -2.31 4.20
CA CYS A 326 4.44 -1.57 5.18
C CYS A 326 4.54 -2.12 6.61
N ASN A 327 4.55 -3.45 6.75
CA ASN A 327 4.70 -4.08 8.06
C ASN A 327 6.09 -3.84 8.66
N PHE A 328 7.15 -3.82 7.84
CA PHE A 328 8.52 -3.53 8.27
C PHE A 328 8.69 -2.11 8.81
N VAL A 329 8.06 -1.12 8.16
CA VAL A 329 8.23 0.30 8.49
C VAL A 329 7.17 0.85 9.45
N ARG A 330 6.32 -0.01 10.00
CA ARG A 330 5.27 0.39 10.94
C ARG A 330 5.86 1.06 12.19
N GLY A 331 5.30 2.20 12.57
CA GLY A 331 5.75 3.04 13.68
C GLY A 331 6.87 4.03 13.31
N TYR A 332 7.27 4.10 12.04
CA TYR A 332 8.21 5.09 11.52
C TYR A 332 7.49 6.09 10.63
N GLU A 333 8.05 7.31 10.50
CA GLU A 333 7.41 8.39 9.76
C GLU A 333 7.11 8.02 8.28
N VAL A 334 7.96 7.18 7.68
CA VAL A 334 7.82 6.68 6.31
C VAL A 334 6.61 5.77 6.10
N GLU A 335 5.97 5.29 7.17
CA GLU A 335 4.70 4.53 7.08
C GLU A 335 3.58 5.36 6.44
N THR A 336 3.69 6.68 6.47
CA THR A 336 2.74 7.61 5.85
C THR A 336 2.87 7.68 4.32
N CYS A 337 3.95 7.12 3.75
CA CYS A 337 4.12 7.09 2.31
C CYS A 337 3.16 6.07 1.67
N PRO A 338 2.40 6.47 0.62
CA PRO A 338 1.54 5.55 -0.12
C PRO A 338 2.34 4.44 -0.80
N LEU A 339 1.71 3.28 -1.00
CA LEU A 339 2.31 2.12 -1.64
C LEU A 339 2.88 2.42 -3.04
N TYR A 340 2.25 3.33 -3.77
CA TYR A 340 2.74 3.83 -5.05
C TYR A 340 4.17 4.37 -4.96
N GLN A 341 4.48 5.16 -3.92
CA GLN A 341 5.83 5.70 -3.74
C GLN A 341 6.85 4.61 -3.42
N TRP A 342 6.48 3.62 -2.61
CA TRP A 342 7.34 2.47 -2.31
C TRP A 342 7.65 1.64 -3.55
N GLU A 343 6.65 1.36 -4.38
CA GLU A 343 6.86 0.71 -5.69
C GLU A 343 7.84 1.50 -6.56
N HIS A 344 7.64 2.81 -6.66
CA HIS A 344 8.52 3.68 -7.44
C HIS A 344 9.96 3.71 -6.91
N ALA A 345 10.14 3.75 -5.58
CA ALA A 345 11.44 3.69 -4.92
C ALA A 345 12.16 2.37 -5.18
N ILE A 346 11.45 1.25 -5.06
CA ILE A 346 11.99 -0.08 -5.34
C ILE A 346 12.40 -0.18 -6.82
N LEU A 347 11.50 0.12 -7.75
CA LEU A 347 11.78 -0.06 -9.18
C LEU A 347 12.94 0.82 -9.68
N GLN A 348 12.98 2.11 -9.30
CA GLN A 348 14.11 2.99 -9.66
C GLN A 348 15.41 2.57 -8.96
N GLY A 349 15.34 2.16 -7.69
CA GLY A 349 16.50 1.64 -6.96
C GLY A 349 17.12 0.42 -7.67
N TYR A 350 16.29 -0.52 -8.11
CA TYR A 350 16.77 -1.69 -8.85
C TYR A 350 17.20 -1.39 -10.29
N GLU A 351 16.59 -0.41 -10.96
CA GLU A 351 17.07 0.08 -12.25
C GLU A 351 18.50 0.62 -12.15
N VAL A 352 18.75 1.51 -11.19
CA VAL A 352 20.09 2.06 -10.94
C VAL A 352 21.05 0.96 -10.47
N PHE A 353 20.61 0.06 -9.60
CA PHE A 353 21.42 -1.06 -9.13
C PHE A 353 21.92 -1.94 -10.29
N ARG A 354 21.05 -2.28 -11.26
CA ARG A 354 21.43 -3.07 -12.44
C ARG A 354 22.51 -2.35 -13.26
N GLU A 355 22.38 -1.05 -13.47
CA GLU A 355 23.41 -0.27 -14.18
C GLU A 355 24.72 -0.16 -13.41
N VAL A 356 24.68 0.08 -12.09
CA VAL A 356 25.89 0.09 -11.24
C VAL A 356 26.60 -1.27 -11.28
N ARG A 357 25.83 -2.36 -11.15
CA ARG A 357 26.36 -3.74 -11.19
C ARG A 357 27.00 -4.05 -12.54
N LYS A 358 26.34 -3.69 -13.65
CA LYS A 358 26.84 -3.89 -15.01
C LYS A 358 28.16 -3.16 -15.28
N ASN A 359 28.33 -1.98 -14.69
CA ASN A 359 29.49 -1.12 -14.92
C ASN A 359 30.53 -1.17 -13.77
N ASN A 360 30.32 -2.00 -12.74
CA ASN A 360 31.13 -2.06 -11.51
C ASN A 360 31.34 -0.68 -10.84
N GLY A 361 30.31 0.16 -10.90
CA GLY A 361 30.35 1.54 -10.42
C GLY A 361 29.61 2.53 -11.31
N GLY A 362 29.81 3.82 -11.02
CA GLY A 362 29.18 4.93 -11.72
C GLY A 362 28.72 6.01 -10.75
N VAL A 363 27.95 6.98 -11.24
CA VAL A 363 27.42 8.07 -10.44
C VAL A 363 25.91 7.91 -10.30
N ILE A 364 25.43 7.92 -9.06
CA ILE A 364 24.02 7.86 -8.71
C ILE A 364 23.55 9.28 -8.41
N VAL A 365 22.54 9.72 -9.13
CA VAL A 365 21.98 11.07 -9.03
C VAL A 365 20.59 10.97 -8.39
N GLY A 366 20.45 11.51 -7.19
CA GLY A 366 19.16 11.61 -6.51
C GLY A 366 18.63 13.03 -6.54
N ASN A 367 17.33 13.16 -6.84
CA ASN A 367 16.61 14.42 -6.80
C ASN A 367 15.33 14.26 -5.96
N ARG A 368 15.29 14.92 -4.80
CA ARG A 368 14.14 14.88 -3.89
C ARG A 368 12.94 15.66 -4.38
N ASP A 369 13.17 16.78 -5.07
CA ASP A 369 12.09 17.64 -5.56
C ASP A 369 11.33 16.94 -6.69
N GLU A 370 12.04 16.19 -7.53
CA GLU A 370 11.45 15.36 -8.58
C GLU A 370 11.08 13.94 -8.12
N ARG A 371 11.52 13.52 -6.92
CA ARG A 371 11.43 12.14 -6.41
C ARG A 371 11.96 11.12 -7.44
N THR A 372 13.19 11.34 -7.89
CA THR A 372 13.87 10.46 -8.85
C THR A 372 15.25 10.01 -8.39
N LEU A 373 15.65 8.82 -8.85
CA LEU A 373 17.00 8.29 -8.74
C LEU A 373 17.44 7.84 -10.13
N ARG A 374 18.62 8.29 -10.58
CA ARG A 374 19.13 7.99 -11.92
C ARG A 374 20.59 7.53 -11.89
N TYR A 375 20.96 6.69 -12.84
CA TYR A 375 22.34 6.33 -13.11
C TYR A 375 22.95 7.29 -14.14
N LYS A 376 24.19 7.71 -13.90
CA LYS A 376 25.03 8.46 -14.82
C LYS A 376 26.34 7.72 -14.98
N SER A 377 26.70 7.37 -16.22
CA SER A 377 27.98 6.73 -16.50
C SER A 377 29.11 7.64 -16.03
N ALA A 378 30.06 7.10 -15.27
CA ALA A 378 31.31 7.78 -15.02
C ALA A 378 31.97 7.99 -16.40
N GLY A 379 32.07 9.24 -16.87
CA GLY A 379 32.79 9.53 -18.10
C GLY A 379 34.17 8.89 -18.03
N LYS A 380 34.60 8.20 -19.10
CA LYS A 380 35.94 7.59 -19.16
C LYS A 380 36.94 8.67 -18.77
N GLN A 381 37.54 8.55 -17.58
CA GLN A 381 38.77 9.26 -17.29
C GLN A 381 39.80 8.68 -18.26
N ALA A 382 40.18 9.50 -19.24
CA ALA A 382 41.19 9.18 -20.24
C ALA A 382 42.56 9.05 -19.59
#